data_AF-A0A937C0L6-F1
#
_entry.id   AF-A0A937C0L6-F1
#
_cell.length_a   1.000
_cell.length_b   1.000
_cell.length_c   1.000
_cell.angle_alpha   90.00
_cell.angle_beta   90.00
_cell.angle_gamma   90.00
#
_symmetry.space_group_name_H-M   'P 1'
#
loop_
_entity.id
_entity.type
_entity.pdbx_description
1 polymer ?
#
loop_
_entity_poly.entity_id
_entity_poly.type
_entity_poly.pdbx_seq_one_letter_code
_entity_poly.pdbx_strand_id
1 'polypeptide(L)'
;MRYGRTSEPDNQPAVHQHNQCPVCANQLPYIWNGNPYSLGGTYVDTLLSTTGGCDTVATLNLVISALIADTTNASVCANQLPYIWHGNPYSLAGTYTDTLSTSGGVIQLRF
;
A
#
# COMPACT_ATOMS: atom_id res chain seq x y z
N MET A 1 -26.82 34.79 29.40
CA MET A 1 -28.17 34.22 29.24
C MET A 1 -28.29 33.74 27.79
N ARG A 2 -28.76 32.50 27.57
CA ARG A 2 -29.04 31.87 26.25
C ARG A 2 -29.97 32.77 25.41
N TYR A 3 -29.98 32.79 24.08
CA TYR A 3 -30.31 31.75 23.07
C TYR A 3 -29.67 32.20 21.73
N GLY A 4 -29.22 31.38 20.78
CA GLY A 4 -29.75 30.14 20.22
C GLY A 4 -29.80 30.34 18.70
N ARG A 5 -28.95 29.66 17.92
CA ARG A 5 -29.15 29.52 16.47
C ARG A 5 -29.33 28.02 16.20
N THR A 6 -30.58 27.73 15.86
CA THR A 6 -31.17 26.53 15.28
C THR A 6 -30.20 25.47 14.78
N SER A 7 -30.42 24.28 15.34
CA SER A 7 -30.21 22.96 14.75
C SER A 7 -30.42 22.93 13.23
N GLU A 8 -29.33 22.83 12.47
CA GLU A 8 -29.31 21.88 11.36
C GLU A 8 -28.99 20.52 11.99
N PRO A 9 -29.87 19.52 11.87
CA PRO A 9 -29.42 18.16 12.10
C PRO A 9 -28.48 17.86 10.94
N ASP A 10 -27.17 17.96 11.16
CA ASP A 10 -26.20 17.24 10.35
C ASP A 10 -26.42 15.75 10.60
N ASN A 11 -27.54 15.26 10.08
CA ASN A 11 -27.86 13.88 9.76
C ASN A 11 -27.07 13.50 8.51
N GLN A 12 -25.78 13.77 8.54
CA GLN A 12 -24.85 13.24 7.59
C GLN A 12 -24.21 12.06 8.30
N PRO A 13 -24.45 10.80 7.88
CA PRO A 13 -23.59 9.73 8.35
C PRO A 13 -22.18 10.16 7.96
N ALA A 14 -21.32 10.40 8.94
CA ALA A 14 -19.92 10.69 8.71
C ALA A 14 -19.28 9.41 8.18
N VAL A 15 -19.52 9.10 6.92
CA VAL A 15 -18.84 8.01 6.23
C VAL A 15 -17.46 8.54 5.92
N HIS A 16 -16.50 8.29 6.80
CA HIS A 16 -15.10 8.34 6.42
C HIS A 16 -14.85 7.15 5.46
N GLN A 17 -15.31 7.29 4.21
CA GLN A 17 -14.92 6.40 3.12
C GLN A 17 -13.46 6.69 2.82
N HIS A 18 -12.55 5.85 3.29
CA HIS A 18 -11.20 5.83 2.75
C HIS A 18 -11.28 5.14 1.38
N ASN A 19 -11.38 5.94 0.32
CA ASN A 19 -11.39 5.48 -1.07
C ASN A 19 -10.12 4.65 -1.36
N GLN A 20 -10.31 3.34 -1.53
CA GLN A 20 -9.61 2.36 -2.38
C GLN A 20 -8.17 2.66 -2.83
N CYS A 21 -7.27 3.07 -1.93
CA CYS A 21 -5.85 3.13 -2.27
C CYS A 21 -5.27 1.71 -2.19
N PRO A 22 -4.79 1.11 -3.30
CA PRO A 22 -4.20 -0.22 -3.25
C PRO A 22 -2.91 -0.20 -2.44
N VAL A 23 -2.79 -1.11 -1.47
CA VAL A 23 -1.58 -1.30 -0.67
C VAL A 23 -0.72 -2.39 -1.31
N CYS A 24 0.59 -2.19 -1.44
CA CYS A 24 1.47 -3.22 -1.99
C CYS A 24 1.64 -4.36 -0.99
N ALA A 25 1.77 -5.60 -1.48
CA ALA A 25 1.95 -6.77 -0.60
C ALA A 25 3.17 -6.66 0.34
N ASN A 26 4.21 -5.93 -0.05
CA ASN A 26 5.40 -5.67 0.77
C ASN A 26 5.20 -4.56 1.83
N GLN A 27 4.04 -3.90 1.85
CA GLN A 27 3.65 -2.88 2.83
C GLN A 27 2.68 -3.44 3.89
N LEU A 28 2.45 -4.76 3.87
CA LEU A 28 1.62 -5.43 4.88
C LEU A 28 2.42 -5.70 6.16
N PRO A 29 1.75 -5.72 7.33
CA PRO A 29 0.31 -5.52 7.52
C PRO A 29 -0.11 -4.05 7.44
N TYR A 30 -1.27 -3.78 6.83
CA TYR A 30 -1.88 -2.45 6.88
C TYR A 30 -2.52 -2.23 8.24
N ILE A 31 -2.11 -1.16 8.95
CA ILE A 31 -2.66 -0.83 10.27
C ILE A 31 -3.86 0.09 10.10
N TRP A 32 -5.03 -0.37 10.51
CA TRP A 32 -6.26 0.42 10.52
C TRP A 32 -6.93 0.34 11.88
N ASN A 33 -7.22 1.50 12.48
CA ASN A 33 -7.76 1.61 13.84
C ASN A 33 -6.96 0.84 14.90
N GLY A 34 -5.64 0.74 14.73
CA GLY A 34 -4.76 -0.02 15.63
C GLY A 34 -4.79 -1.53 15.42
N ASN A 35 -5.62 -2.04 14.51
CA ASN A 35 -5.68 -3.45 14.14
C ASN A 35 -4.85 -3.71 12.86
N PRO A 36 -4.00 -4.76 12.83
CA PRO A 36 -3.26 -5.15 11.65
C PRO A 36 -4.11 -6.00 10.69
N TYR A 37 -4.11 -5.66 9.41
CA TYR A 37 -4.76 -6.40 8.33
C TYR A 37 -3.74 -6.87 7.29
N SER A 38 -3.65 -8.18 7.10
CA SER A 38 -2.70 -8.81 6.15
C SER A 38 -3.37 -9.37 4.90
N LEU A 39 -4.70 -9.31 4.83
CA LEU A 39 -5.49 -9.84 3.72
C LEU A 39 -6.37 -8.72 3.16
N GLY A 40 -6.61 -8.78 1.85
CA GLY A 40 -7.53 -7.86 1.19
C GLY A 40 -8.96 -8.22 1.58
N GLY A 41 -9.81 -7.21 1.67
CA GLY A 41 -11.20 -7.39 2.06
C GLY A 41 -11.88 -6.11 2.49
N THR A 42 -13.18 -6.22 2.75
CA THR A 42 -13.97 -5.16 3.35
C THR A 42 -14.06 -5.39 4.85
N TYR A 43 -13.59 -4.43 5.63
CA TYR A 43 -13.63 -4.43 7.08
C TYR A 43 -14.55 -3.31 7.56
N VAL A 44 -15.39 -3.61 8.54
CA VAL A 44 -16.33 -2.66 9.13
C VAL A 44 -16.01 -2.55 10.61
N ASP A 45 -15.90 -1.32 11.10
CA ASP A 45 -15.65 -1.04 12.51
C ASP A 45 -16.58 0.08 12.98
N THR A 46 -17.05 -0.06 14.21
CA THR A 46 -17.93 0.90 14.88
C THR A 46 -17.08 1.81 15.75
N LEU A 47 -16.94 3.06 15.34
CA LEU A 47 -16.31 4.10 16.13
C LEU A 47 -17.33 4.62 17.14
N LEU A 48 -17.11 4.25 18.40
CA LEU A 48 -17.87 4.75 19.55
C LEU A 48 -17.60 6.25 19.71
N SER A 49 -18.67 7.04 19.73
CA SER A 49 -18.59 8.48 19.93
C SER A 49 -18.26 8.79 21.40
N THR A 50 -17.17 9.52 21.63
CA THR A 50 -16.69 9.86 22.99
C THR A 50 -17.46 11.02 23.65
N THR A 51 -18.40 11.64 22.93
CA THR A 51 -19.12 12.85 23.38
C THR A 51 -20.65 12.76 23.27
N GLY A 52 -21.22 11.54 23.16
CA GLY A 52 -22.67 11.33 23.26
C GLY A 52 -23.46 11.55 21.96
N GLY A 53 -22.79 11.67 20.81
CA GLY A 53 -23.41 11.54 19.47
C GLY A 53 -23.56 10.08 19.02
N CYS A 54 -24.36 9.83 17.98
CA CYS A 54 -24.57 8.51 17.37
C CYS A 54 -23.26 7.80 17.03
N ASP A 55 -23.21 6.48 17.21
CA ASP A 55 -22.08 5.66 16.77
C ASP A 55 -21.86 5.82 15.26
N THR A 56 -20.60 6.02 14.87
CA THR A 56 -20.25 6.14 13.44
C THR A 56 -19.65 4.82 12.96
N VAL A 57 -20.09 4.35 11.80
CA VAL A 57 -19.56 3.13 11.19
C VAL A 57 -18.51 3.53 10.16
N ALA A 58 -17.27 3.06 10.35
CA ALA A 58 -16.19 3.19 9.39
C ALA A 58 -16.07 1.91 8.56
N THR A 59 -15.91 2.04 7.25
CA THR A 59 -15.70 0.90 6.35
C THR A 59 -14.34 1.07 5.66
N LEU A 60 -13.48 0.07 5.80
CA LEU A 60 -12.22 -0.05 5.09
C LEU A 60 -12.38 -1.05 3.95
N ASN A 61 -12.12 -0.63 2.71
CA ASN A 61 -11.95 -1.53 1.58
C ASN A 61 -10.46 -1.67 1.27
N LEU A 62 -9.81 -2.70 1.83
CA LEU A 62 -8.40 -2.96 1.63
C LEU A 62 -8.19 -3.78 0.36
N VAL A 63 -7.61 -3.15 -0.65
CA VAL A 63 -7.18 -3.82 -1.89
C VAL A 63 -5.68 -4.03 -1.80
N ILE A 64 -5.23 -5.28 -1.97
CA ILE A 64 -3.79 -5.61 -2.01
C ILE A 64 -3.36 -5.73 -3.46
N SER A 65 -2.39 -4.92 -3.86
CA SER A 65 -1.74 -5.04 -5.15
C SER A 65 -0.62 -6.08 -5.09
N ALA A 66 -0.61 -6.97 -6.08
CA ALA A 66 0.47 -7.93 -6.26
C ALA A 66 1.79 -7.21 -6.56
N LEU A 67 2.89 -7.83 -6.13
CA LEU A 67 4.24 -7.41 -6.47
C LEU A 67 4.47 -7.64 -7.97
N ILE A 68 4.77 -6.59 -8.73
CA ILE A 68 5.20 -6.75 -10.13
C ILE A 68 6.60 -7.37 -10.11
N ALA A 69 6.79 -8.49 -10.82
CA ALA A 69 8.08 -9.15 -10.91
C ALA A 69 8.55 -9.22 -12.37
N ASP A 70 9.69 -8.61 -12.69
CA ASP A 70 10.29 -8.67 -14.03
C ASP A 70 11.68 -9.31 -13.99
N THR A 71 12.02 -10.08 -15.03
CA THR A 71 13.34 -10.73 -15.17
C THR A 71 14.00 -10.30 -16.47
N THR A 72 15.17 -9.69 -16.36
CA THR A 72 16.07 -9.39 -17.47
C THR A 72 17.13 -10.48 -17.56
N ASN A 73 17.22 -11.15 -18.71
CA ASN A 73 18.29 -12.10 -18.98
C ASN A 73 19.34 -11.43 -19.87
N ALA A 74 20.61 -11.48 -19.45
CA ALA A 74 21.74 -11.01 -20.23
C ALA A 74 22.73 -12.17 -20.44
N SER A 75 23.36 -12.21 -21.61
CA SER A 75 24.47 -13.13 -21.88
C SER A 75 25.58 -12.29 -22.48
N VAL A 76 26.66 -12.11 -21.72
CA VAL A 76 27.81 -11.30 -22.11
C VAL A 76 29.07 -12.16 -22.13
N CYS A 77 29.97 -11.88 -23.06
CA CYS A 77 31.28 -12.53 -23.08
C CYS A 77 32.16 -12.02 -21.92
N ALA A 78 33.10 -12.84 -21.45
CA ALA A 78 33.99 -12.46 -20.35
C ALA A 78 34.81 -11.18 -20.62
N ASN A 79 35.11 -10.89 -21.89
CA ASN A 79 35.80 -9.68 -22.32
C ASN A 79 34.90 -8.43 -22.40
N GLN A 80 33.59 -8.57 -22.17
CA GLN A 80 32.62 -7.49 -22.15
C GLN A 80 32.20 -7.11 -20.72
N LEU A 81 32.85 -7.70 -19.71
CA LEU A 81 32.63 -7.36 -18.30
C LEU A 81 33.37 -6.07 -17.93
N PRO A 82 32.81 -5.25 -17.02
CA PRO A 82 31.55 -5.46 -16.30
C PRO A 82 30.31 -5.13 -17.13
N TYR A 83 29.24 -5.92 -16.97
CA TYR A 83 27.92 -5.60 -17.50
C TYR A 83 27.26 -4.51 -16.67
N ILE A 84 26.81 -3.43 -17.32
CA ILE A 84 26.13 -2.33 -16.62
C ILE A 84 24.62 -2.56 -16.66
N TRP A 85 24.02 -2.74 -15.48
CA TRP A 85 22.57 -2.84 -15.34
C TRP A 85 22.07 -1.79 -14.35
N HIS A 86 21.15 -0.95 -14.81
CA HIS A 86 20.60 0.18 -14.03
C HIS A 86 21.68 1.09 -13.44
N GLY A 87 22.79 1.28 -14.17
CA GLY A 87 23.92 2.10 -13.73
C GLY A 87 24.90 1.38 -12.79
N ASN A 88 24.62 0.14 -12.37
CA ASN A 88 25.50 -0.66 -11.52
C ASN A 88 26.36 -1.64 -12.34
N PRO A 89 27.68 -1.73 -12.10
CA PRO A 89 28.57 -2.67 -12.78
C PRO A 89 28.56 -4.05 -12.13
N TYR A 90 28.41 -5.09 -12.95
CA TYR A 90 28.41 -6.49 -12.53
C TYR A 90 29.46 -7.31 -13.29
N SER A 91 30.35 -7.97 -12.56
CA SER A 91 31.53 -8.66 -13.09
C SER A 91 31.50 -10.19 -12.98
N LEU A 92 30.49 -10.77 -12.33
CA LEU A 92 30.43 -12.20 -12.00
C LEU A 92 29.03 -12.79 -12.18
N ALA A 93 28.83 -13.65 -13.19
CA ALA A 93 27.54 -14.27 -13.50
C ALA A 93 26.76 -14.69 -12.23
N GLY A 94 25.46 -14.41 -12.23
CA GLY A 94 24.62 -14.52 -11.05
C GLY A 94 23.22 -13.97 -11.25
N THR A 95 22.44 -14.03 -10.18
CA THR A 95 21.12 -13.39 -10.10
C THR A 95 21.20 -12.21 -9.16
N TYR A 96 20.87 -11.01 -9.65
CA TYR A 96 20.78 -9.80 -8.83
C TYR A 96 19.35 -9.31 -8.79
N THR A 97 18.93 -8.85 -7.62
CA THR A 97 17.59 -8.34 -7.36
C THR A 97 17.64 -6.86 -7.06
N ASP A 98 16.74 -6.08 -7.66
CA ASP A 98 16.53 -4.66 -7.38
C ASP A 98 15.03 -4.40 -7.17
N THR A 99 14.69 -3.41 -6.35
CA THR A 99 13.31 -3.07 -6.00
C THR A 99 12.88 -1.78 -6.70
N LEU A 100 11.79 -1.84 -7.45
CA LEU A 100 11.16 -0.67 -8.05
C LEU A 100 10.43 0.12 -6.97
N SER A 101 11.06 1.20 -6.51
CA SER A 101 10.57 2.08 -5.44
C SER A 101 9.19 2.69 -5.70
N THR A 102 8.77 2.83 -6.96
CA THR A 102 7.51 3.48 -7.35
C THR A 102 6.31 2.54 -7.49
N SER A 103 6.50 1.22 -7.54
CA SER A 103 5.40 0.25 -7.75
C SER A 103 5.40 -0.90 -6.75
N GLY A 104 6.36 -0.91 -5.82
CA GLY A 104 6.61 -2.08 -4.98
C GLY A 104 7.05 -3.29 -5.78
N GLY A 105 7.44 -3.15 -7.06
CA GLY A 105 7.88 -4.27 -7.89
C GLY A 105 9.29 -4.75 -7.54
N VAL A 106 9.62 -5.98 -7.91
CA VAL A 106 10.96 -6.57 -7.83
C VAL A 106 11.43 -6.90 -9.23
N ILE A 107 12.64 -6.51 -9.57
CA ILE A 107 13.26 -6.84 -10.84
C ILE A 107 14.50 -7.70 -10.62
N GLN A 108 14.76 -8.61 -11.54
CA GLN A 108 15.91 -9.50 -11.48
C GLN A 108 16.77 -9.34 -12.73
N LEU A 109 18.08 -9.22 -12.56
CA LEU A 109 19.06 -9.51 -13.60
C LEU A 109 19.55 -10.93 -13.43
N ARG A 110 19.44 -11.75 -14.48
CA ARG A 110 20.15 -13.03 -14.60
C ARG A 110 21.20 -12.86 -15.70
N PHE A 111 22.46 -12.96 -15.31
CA PHE A 111 23.59 -12.81 -16.24
C PHE A 111 24.66 -13.86 -15.97
#